data_AF-K1QGY1-F1
#
_entry.id   AF-K1QGY1-F1
#
_cell.length_a   1.000
_cell.length_b   1.000
_cell.length_c   1.000
_cell.angle_alpha   90.00
_cell.angle_beta   90.00
_cell.angle_gamma   90.00
#
_symmetry.space_group_name_H-M   'P 1'
#
loop_
_entity.id
_entity.type
_entity.pdbx_description
1 polymer ?
#
loop_
_entity_poly.entity_id
_entity_poly.type
_entity_poly.pdbx_seq_one_letter_code
_entity_poly.pdbx_strand_id
1 'polypeptide(L)'
;RALKVSSFQDIWLKCVTHIKISKPRDDVCHRCERLRNKILDAVTEEKKLLAISDIQEHIADAKKEREFYRSRKESALKEIENRED
;
A
#
# COMPACT_ATOMS: atom_id res chain seq x y z
N ARG A 1 -18.40 -17.95 -4.27
CA ARG A 1 -18.05 -18.51 -5.61
C ARG A 1 -16.55 -18.38 -5.78
N ALA A 2 -15.79 -19.48 -5.75
CA ALA A 2 -14.33 -19.43 -5.93
C ALA A 2 -14.03 -19.04 -7.38
N LEU A 3 -13.40 -17.89 -7.60
CA LEU A 3 -12.91 -17.47 -8.91
C LEU A 3 -11.74 -18.41 -9.25
N LYS A 4 -11.93 -19.32 -10.21
CA LYS A 4 -10.85 -20.14 -10.76
C LYS A 4 -9.82 -19.20 -11.37
N VAL A 5 -8.59 -19.27 -10.88
CA VAL A 5 -7.43 -18.56 -11.45
C VAL A 5 -7.33 -18.97 -12.91
N SER A 6 -7.42 -18.01 -13.84
CA SER A 6 -7.31 -18.29 -15.27
C SER A 6 -5.87 -18.62 -15.63
N SER A 7 -5.63 -19.38 -16.70
CA SER A 7 -4.28 -19.67 -17.19
C SER A 7 -3.46 -18.40 -17.44
N PHE A 8 -4.14 -17.31 -17.83
CA PHE A 8 -3.53 -15.98 -17.95
C PHE A 8 -3.01 -15.46 -16.62
N GLN A 9 -3.82 -15.52 -15.56
CA GLN A 9 -3.43 -15.03 -14.23
C GLN A 9 -2.26 -15.85 -13.66
N ASP A 10 -2.21 -17.16 -13.89
CA ASP A 10 -1.09 -18.01 -13.49
C ASP A 10 0.22 -17.64 -14.21
N ILE A 11 0.17 -17.40 -15.53
CA ILE A 11 1.34 -16.98 -16.30
C ILE A 11 1.78 -15.59 -15.86
N TRP A 12 0.83 -14.65 -15.71
CA TRP A 12 1.11 -13.30 -15.23
C TRP A 12 1.84 -13.32 -13.90
N LEU A 13 1.33 -14.04 -12.89
CA LEU A 13 1.96 -14.14 -11.57
C LEU A 13 3.37 -14.77 -11.61
N LYS A 14 3.64 -15.69 -12.54
CA LYS A 14 4.97 -16.26 -12.75
C LYS A 14 5.94 -15.29 -13.44
N CYS A 15 5.44 -14.42 -14.31
CA CYS A 15 6.27 -13.43 -15.00
C CYS A 15 6.55 -12.19 -14.13
N VAL A 16 5.65 -11.84 -13.22
CA VAL A 16 5.77 -10.66 -12.34
C VAL A 16 5.93 -11.02 -10.87
N THR A 17 6.86 -11.93 -10.55
CA THR A 17 7.09 -12.41 -9.17
C THR A 17 7.50 -11.30 -8.19
N HIS A 18 8.02 -10.18 -8.69
CA HIS A 18 8.35 -8.99 -7.91
C HIS A 18 7.12 -8.15 -7.55
N ILE A 19 5.99 -8.32 -8.25
CA ILE A 19 4.72 -7.62 -7.97
C ILE A 19 3.94 -8.43 -6.93
N LYS A 20 3.99 -7.99 -5.67
CA LYS A 20 3.15 -8.56 -4.60
C LYS A 20 1.73 -8.01 -4.70
N ILE A 21 0.76 -8.90 -4.95
CA ILE A 21 -0.66 -8.57 -4.82
C ILE A 21 -1.00 -8.54 -3.32
N SER A 22 -1.47 -7.39 -2.84
CA SER A 22 -1.91 -7.18 -1.46
C SER A 22 -3.08 -8.11 -1.10
N LYS A 23 -2.95 -8.88 -0.01
CA LYS A 23 -4.05 -9.66 0.57
C LYS A 23 -4.72 -8.86 1.70
N PRO A 24 -5.97 -9.17 2.09
CA PRO A 24 -6.66 -8.46 3.19
C PRO A 24 -5.92 -8.46 4.54
N ARG A 25 -5.08 -9.48 4.79
CA ARG A 25 -4.21 -9.52 6.00
C ARG A 25 -2.98 -8.62 5.89
N ASP A 26 -2.66 -8.12 4.70
CA ASP A 26 -1.53 -7.24 4.42
C ASP A 26 -1.95 -5.75 4.38
N ASP A 27 -3.24 -5.44 4.61
CA ASP A 27 -3.77 -4.06 4.58
C ASP A 27 -3.09 -3.15 5.63
N VAL A 28 -2.51 -3.76 6.67
CA VAL A 28 -1.72 -3.08 7.69
C VAL A 28 -0.27 -3.53 7.54
N CYS A 29 0.61 -2.64 7.08
CA CYS A 29 2.02 -2.98 6.98
C CYS A 29 2.64 -3.18 8.38
N HIS A 30 3.73 -3.93 8.44
CA HIS A 30 4.46 -4.20 9.67
C HIS A 30 4.87 -2.92 10.44
N ARG A 31 5.09 -1.80 9.72
CA ARG A 31 5.38 -0.49 10.34
C ARG A 31 4.14 0.10 11.03
N CYS A 32 2.96 0.02 10.43
CA CYS A 32 1.70 0.43 11.05
C CYS A 32 1.42 -0.35 12.34
N GLU A 33 1.59 -1.67 12.32
CA GLU A 33 1.37 -2.52 13.49
C GLU A 33 2.34 -2.16 14.62
N ARG A 34 3.64 -2.05 14.31
CA ARG A 34 4.67 -1.64 15.28
C ARG A 34 4.38 -0.27 15.89
N LEU A 35 3.95 0.70 15.10
CA LEU A 35 3.64 2.06 15.58
C LEU A 35 2.38 2.07 16.45
N ARG A 36 1.36 1.27 16.12
CA ARG A 36 0.18 1.09 16.99
C ARG A 36 0.56 0.51 18.33
N ASN A 37 1.40 -0.53 18.35
CA ASN A 37 1.89 -1.11 19.60
C ASN A 37 2.71 -0.08 20.40
N LYS A 38 3.59 0.69 19.74
CA LYS A 38 4.36 1.78 20.37
C LYS A 38 3.47 2.83 21.06
N ILE A 39 2.31 3.14 20.48
CA ILE A 39 1.32 4.05 21.10
C ILE A 39 0.69 3.39 22.33
N LEU A 40 0.32 2.12 22.25
CA LEU A 40 -0.28 1.37 23.37
C LEU A 40 0.70 1.21 24.54
N ASP A 41 1.98 0.99 24.25
CA ASP A 41 3.03 0.78 25.25
C ASP A 41 3.57 2.10 25.85
N ALA A 42 3.18 3.25 25.32
CA ALA A 42 3.67 4.55 25.77
C ALA A 42 3.04 4.95 27.11
N VAL A 43 3.85 4.94 28.17
CA VAL A 43 3.40 5.28 29.53
C VAL A 43 3.41 6.79 29.79
N THR A 44 4.47 7.51 29.39
CA THR A 44 4.60 8.95 29.63
C THR A 44 3.98 9.79 28.52
N GLU A 45 3.62 11.03 28.83
CA GLU A 45 3.03 11.95 27.87
C GLU A 45 3.96 12.24 26.69
N GLU A 46 5.25 12.46 26.95
CA GLU A 46 6.24 12.72 25.90
C GLU A 46 6.36 11.53 24.95
N LYS A 47 6.35 10.29 25.50
CA LYS A 47 6.40 9.07 24.69
C LYS A 47 5.13 8.90 23.85
N LYS A 48 3.96 9.26 24.37
CA LYS A 48 2.70 9.24 23.62
C LYS A 48 2.73 10.25 22.48
N LEU A 49 3.17 11.48 22.75
CA LEU A 49 3.30 12.53 21.73
C LEU A 49 4.23 12.11 20.60
N LEU A 50 5.40 11.55 20.92
CA LEU A 50 6.34 11.03 19.93
C LEU A 50 5.73 9.87 19.12
N ALA A 51 5.10 8.90 19.78
CA ALA A 51 4.49 7.76 19.09
C ALA A 51 3.33 8.18 18.16
N ILE A 52 2.56 9.20 18.53
CA ILE A 52 1.51 9.80 17.70
C ILE A 52 2.13 10.53 16.50
N SER A 53 3.20 11.31 16.72
CA SER A 53 3.90 12.00 15.63
C SER A 53 4.43 10.99 14.59
N ASP A 54 5.07 9.91 15.04
CA ASP A 54 5.62 8.87 14.17
C ASP A 54 4.55 8.18 13.30
N ILE A 55 3.36 7.90 13.88
CA ILE A 55 2.28 7.26 13.11
C ILE A 55 1.65 8.23 12.11
N GLN A 56 1.54 9.51 12.46
CA GLN A 56 1.02 10.53 11.56
C GLN A 56 1.94 10.73 10.36
N GLU A 57 3.25 10.80 10.59
CA GLU A 57 4.25 10.89 9.52
C GLU A 57 4.15 9.67 8.58
N HIS A 58 4.09 8.46 9.15
CA HIS A 58 3.96 7.25 8.34
C HIS A 58 2.68 7.24 7.48
N ILE A 59 1.55 7.69 8.03
CA ILE A 59 0.29 7.81 7.29
C ILE A 59 0.42 8.85 6.17
N ALA A 60 1.10 9.97 6.43
CA ALA A 60 1.32 11.02 5.43
C ALA A 60 2.16 10.50 4.26
N ASP A 61 3.24 9.77 4.52
CA ASP A 61 4.06 9.14 3.49
C ASP A 61 3.26 8.15 2.65
N ALA A 62 2.49 7.28 3.31
CA ALA A 62 1.64 6.31 2.62
C ALA A 62 0.56 6.99 1.75
N LYS A 63 0.05 8.16 2.15
CA LYS A 63 -0.87 8.97 1.32
C LYS A 63 -0.17 9.52 0.08
N LYS A 64 1.01 10.11 0.24
CA LYS A 64 1.81 10.64 -0.88
C LYS A 64 2.13 9.55 -1.90
N GLU A 65 2.53 8.37 -1.43
CA GLU A 65 2.83 7.24 -2.31
C GLU A 65 1.57 6.77 -3.08
N ARG A 66 0.42 6.66 -2.40
CA ARG A 66 -0.86 6.33 -3.07
C ARG A 66 -1.28 7.38 -4.10
N GLU A 67 -1.03 8.65 -3.84
CA GLU A 67 -1.30 9.73 -4.81
C GLU A 67 -0.38 9.64 -6.01
N PHE A 68 0.91 9.37 -5.80
CA PHE A 68 1.87 9.14 -6.88
C PHE A 68 1.48 7.97 -7.76
N TYR A 69 1.13 6.81 -7.19
CA TYR A 69 0.70 5.66 -8.01
C TYR A 69 -0.60 5.95 -8.76
N ARG A 70 -1.55 6.66 -8.14
CA ARG A 70 -2.79 7.06 -8.82
C ARG A 70 -2.52 7.98 -10.00
N SER A 71 -1.68 9.01 -9.84
CA SER A 71 -1.36 9.92 -10.93
C SER A 71 -0.62 9.21 -12.07
N ARG A 72 0.31 8.31 -11.76
CA ARG A 72 1.02 7.50 -12.77
C ARG A 72 0.06 6.58 -13.53
N LYS A 73 -0.88 5.94 -12.84
CA LYS A 73 -1.92 5.12 -13.48
C LYS A 73 -2.77 5.97 -14.43
N GLU A 74 -3.23 7.13 -13.99
CA GLU A 74 -4.05 8.04 -14.82
C GLU A 74 -3.28 8.53 -16.05
N SER A 75 -2.01 8.90 -15.90
CA SER A 75 -1.15 9.26 -17.03
C SER A 75 -0.99 8.12 -18.03
N ALA A 76 -0.70 6.90 -17.55
CA ALA A 76 -0.54 5.74 -18.42
C ALA A 76 -1.82 5.39 -19.19
N LEU A 77 -3.00 5.52 -18.54
CA LEU A 77 -4.29 5.31 -19.21
C LEU A 77 -4.52 6.33 -20.33
N LYS A 78 -4.25 7.61 -20.08
CA LYS A 78 -4.35 8.66 -21.11
C LYS A 78 -3.38 8.42 -22.28
N GLU A 79 -2.17 7.96 -22.00
CA GLU A 79 -1.19 7.61 -23.04
C GLU A 79 -1.64 6.45 -23.92
N ILE A 80 -2.38 5.48 -23.38
CA ILE A 80 -2.94 4.36 -24.14
C ILE A 80 -4.10 4.84 -25.01
N GLU A 81 -5.03 5.61 -24.43
CA GLU A 81 -6.18 6.18 -25.16
C GLU A 81 -5.73 7.02 -26.36
N ASN A 82 -4.75 7.91 -26.17
CA ASN A 82 -4.18 8.74 -27.24
C ASN A 82 -3.42 7.96 -28.34
N ARG A 83 -3.13 6.66 -28.14
CA ARG A 83 -2.47 5.80 -29.15
C ARG A 83 -3.47 4.98 -29.96
N GLU A 84 -4.72 4.90 -29.51
CA GLU A 84 -5.80 4.18 -30.19
C GLU A 84 -6.59 5.09 -31.16
N ASP A 85 -6.35 6.41 -31.10
CA ASP A 85 -6.77 7.44 -32.07
C ASP A 85 -5.72 7.67 -33.17
#